data_AF-K9Z5P8-F1
#
_entry.id   AF-K9Z5P8-F1
#
_cell.length_a   1.000
_cell.length_b   1.000
_cell.length_c   1.000
_cell.angle_alpha   90.00
_cell.angle_beta   90.00
_cell.angle_gamma   90.00
#
_symmetry.space_group_name_H-M   'P 1'
#
loop_
_entity.id
_entity.type
_entity.pdbx_description
1 polymer ?
#
loop_
_entity_poly.entity_id
_entity_poly.type
_entity_poly.pdbx_seq_one_letter_code
_entity_poly.pdbx_strand_id
1 'polypeptide(L)' 'MNGKRILFSAIITGMIGFVAGVGIAKYGQANETSLKYDRVVYRNWVRSYGRAGFAIGFVVGAGQEYLRQAKKQRDKEL' A
#
# COMPACT_ATOMS: atom_id res chain seq x y z
N MET A 1 -7.41 -0.37 -23.27
CA MET A 1 -7.00 -0.49 -21.86
C MET A 1 -7.99 0.25 -20.97
N ASN A 2 -8.47 -0.37 -19.89
CA ASN A 2 -9.41 0.24 -18.94
C ASN A 2 -8.65 0.83 -17.75
N GLY A 3 -8.08 2.02 -17.93
CA GLY A 3 -7.27 2.70 -16.91
C GLY A 3 -7.99 2.91 -15.57
N LYS A 4 -9.32 3.08 -15.58
CA LYS A 4 -10.14 3.18 -14.35
C LYS A 4 -10.02 1.96 -13.43
N ARG A 5 -9.89 0.75 -14.01
CA ARG A 5 -9.73 -0.49 -13.23
C ARG A 5 -8.35 -0.60 -12.59
N ILE A 6 -7.31 -0.18 -13.32
CA ILE A 6 -5.92 -0.16 -12.81
C ILE A 6 -5.82 0.81 -11.64
N LEU A 7 -6.39 2.01 -11.79
CA LEU A 7 -6.40 3.01 -10.72
C LEU A 7 -7.18 2.51 -9.49
N PHE A 8 -8.33 1.86 -9.69
CA PHE A 8 -9.11 1.31 -8.58
C PHE A 8 -8.35 0.20 -7.83
N SER A 9 -7.75 -0.77 -8.52
CA SER A 9 -6.97 -1.82 -7.83
C SER A 9 -5.74 -1.23 -7.14
N ALA A 10 -5.06 -0.26 -7.76
CA ALA A 10 -3.93 0.42 -7.15
C ALA A 10 -4.33 1.14 -5.85
N ILE A 11 -5.47 1.85 -5.84
CA ILE A 11 -5.96 2.53 -4.62
C ILE A 11 -6.30 1.52 -3.53
N ILE A 12 -7.01 0.44 -3.85
CA ILE A 12 -7.41 -0.57 -2.86
C ILE A 12 -6.20 -1.29 -2.29
N THR A 13 -5.28 -1.76 -3.13
CA THR A 13 -4.05 -2.43 -2.68
C THR A 13 -3.14 -1.47 -1.92
N GLY A 14 -3.10 -0.20 -2.31
CA GLY A 14 -2.44 0.87 -1.57
C GLY A 14 -3.04 1.06 -0.17
N MET A 15 -4.36 1.11 -0.04
CA MET A 15 -5.01 1.20 1.28
C MET A 15 -4.70 0.00 2.18
N ILE A 16 -4.68 -1.22 1.63
CA ILE A 16 -4.29 -2.42 2.38
C ILE A 16 -2.83 -2.31 2.83
N GLY A 17 -1.94 -1.88 1.92
CA GLY A 17 -0.53 -1.63 2.23
C GLY A 17 -0.31 -0.56 3.30
N PHE A 18 -1.12 0.51 3.31
CA PHE A 18 -1.11 1.54 4.35
C PHE A 18 -1.45 0.94 5.72
N VAL A 19 -2.55 0.19 5.80
CA VAL A 19 -3.01 -0.43 7.05
C VAL A 19 -1.99 -1.45 7.55
N ALA A 20 -1.45 -2.28 6.66
CA ALA A 20 -0.40 -3.24 7.00
C ALA A 20 0.90 -2.55 7.46
N GLY A 21 1.33 -1.48 6.79
CA GLY A 21 2.54 -0.72 7.15
C GLY A 21 2.42 -0.06 8.53
N VAL A 22 1.27 0.52 8.85
CA VAL A 22 1.00 1.08 10.19
C VAL A 22 0.89 -0.02 11.24
N GLY A 23 0.25 -1.15 10.91
CA GLY A 23 0.14 -2.31 11.80
C GLY A 23 1.49 -2.91 12.17
N ILE A 24 2.34 -3.19 11.17
CA ILE A 24 3.70 -3.72 11.38
C ILE A 24 4.54 -2.76 12.21
N ALA A 25 4.49 -1.46 11.92
CA ALA A 25 5.21 -0.45 12.71
C ALA A 25 4.76 -0.45 14.18
N LYS A 26 3.46 -0.62 14.45
CA LYS A 26 2.90 -0.64 15.80
C LYS A 26 3.26 -1.92 16.57
N TYR A 27 3.28 -3.08 15.91
CA TYR A 27 3.60 -4.36 16.56
C TYR A 27 5.10 -4.63 16.67
N GLY A 28 5.91 -4.14 15.73
CA GLY A 28 7.37 -4.29 15.75
C GLY A 28 8.08 -3.53 16.88
N GLN A 29 7.43 -2.53 17.46
CA GLN A 29 7.97 -1.72 18.57
C GLN A 29 7.45 -2.13 19.96
N ALA A 30 6.84 -3.31 20.11
CA ALA A 30 6.28 -3.78 21.39
C ALA A 30 7.27 -3.83 22.58
N ASN A 31 8.59 -3.66 22.34
CA ASN A 31 9.62 -3.68 23.36
C ASN A 31 10.15 -2.31 23.80
N GLU A 32 9.75 -1.19 23.18
CA GLU A 32 10.13 0.13 23.68
C GLU A 32 9.09 0.62 24.70
N THR A 33 9.36 0.32 25.96
CA THR A 33 8.64 0.73 27.18
C THR A 33 8.57 2.27 27.38
N SER A 34 8.85 3.05 26.34
CA SER A 34 9.23 4.48 26.42
C SER A 34 8.49 5.38 25.43
N LEU A 35 7.52 4.89 24.66
CA LEU A 35 6.64 5.77 23.87
C LEU A 35 5.56 6.41 24.75
N LYS A 36 5.98 7.09 25.81
CA LYS A 36 5.17 8.08 26.52
C LYS A 36 4.90 9.22 25.54
N TYR A 37 3.78 9.12 24.83
CA TYR A 37 2.93 10.22 24.39
C TYR A 37 3.59 11.43 23.71
N ASP A 38 4.70 11.27 22.99
CA ASP A 38 5.12 12.33 22.09
C ASP A 38 4.30 12.24 20.79
N ARG A 39 3.13 12.89 20.84
CA ARG A 39 2.10 12.88 19.79
C ARG A 39 2.67 13.29 18.42
N VAL A 40 3.79 14.02 18.41
CA VAL A 40 4.52 14.45 17.22
C VAL A 40 5.32 13.30 16.60
N VAL A 41 6.04 12.53 17.43
CA VAL A 41 6.82 11.36 16.97
C VAL A 41 5.89 10.30 16.41
N TYR A 42 4.83 9.94 17.14
CA TYR A 42 3.85 8.96 16.68
C TYR A 42 3.18 9.38 15.35
N ARG A 43 2.85 10.68 15.21
CA ARG A 43 2.25 11.21 13.98
C ARG A 43 3.21 11.13 12.80
N ASN A 44 4.49 11.45 12.97
CA ASN A 44 5.47 11.33 11.89
C ASN A 44 5.75 9.88 11.50
N TRP A 45 5.74 8.96 12.47
CA TRP A 45 5.92 7.53 12.24
C TRP A 45 4.78 6.91 11.42
N VAL A 46 3.53 7.10 11.86
CA VAL A 46 2.34 6.65 11.11
C VAL A 46 2.35 7.23 9.70
N ARG A 47 2.77 8.49 9.55
CA ARG A 47 2.84 9.15 8.24
C ARG A 47 3.92 8.57 7.34
N SER A 48 5.09 8.24 7.87
CA SER A 48 6.21 7.70 7.07
C SER A 48 5.94 6.24 6.66
N TYR A 49 5.70 5.36 7.63
CA TYR A 49 5.48 3.92 7.37
C TYR A 49 4.16 3.64 6.67
N GLY A 50 3.10 4.40 7.00
CA GLY A 50 1.84 4.36 6.27
C GLY A 50 2.02 4.77 4.81
N ARG A 51 2.75 5.87 4.53
CA ARG A 51 3.04 6.29 3.15
C ARG A 51 3.87 5.27 2.39
N ALA A 52 4.88 4.68 3.02
CA ALA A 52 5.69 3.63 2.39
C ALA A 52 4.83 2.40 2.05
N GLY A 53 4.03 1.93 3.00
CA GLY A 53 3.09 0.82 2.78
C GLY A 53 2.07 1.13 1.70
N PHE A 54 1.52 2.35 1.68
CA PHE A 54 0.62 2.81 0.63
C PHE A 54 1.27 2.82 -0.75
N ALA A 55 2.47 3.38 -0.86
CA ALA A 55 3.19 3.48 -2.13
C ALA A 55 3.52 2.09 -2.69
N ILE A 56 3.99 1.17 -1.85
CA ILE A 56 4.27 -0.21 -2.25
C ILE A 56 2.97 -0.90 -2.69
N GLY A 57 1.92 -0.81 -1.88
CA GLY A 57 0.62 -1.41 -2.23
C GLY A 57 0.03 -0.83 -3.52
N PHE A 58 0.20 0.47 -3.75
CA PHE A 58 -0.26 1.14 -4.96
C PHE A 58 0.46 0.64 -6.20
N VAL A 59 1.79 0.54 -6.16
CA VAL A 59 2.60 0.03 -7.28
C VAL A 59 2.26 -1.42 -7.58
N VAL A 60 2.13 -2.28 -6.56
CA VAL A 60 1.76 -3.69 -6.72
C VAL A 60 0.36 -3.82 -7.32
N GLY A 61 -0.63 -3.08 -6.80
CA GLY A 61 -2.00 -3.12 -7.30
C GLY A 61 -2.16 -2.60 -8.73
N ALA A 62 -1.41 -1.56 -9.09
CA ALA A 62 -1.35 -1.05 -10.45
C ALA A 62 -0.71 -2.07 -11.40
N GLY A 63 0.43 -2.66 -11.00
CA GLY A 63 1.15 -3.66 -11.78
C GLY A 63 0.32 -4.91 -12.05
N GLN A 64 -0.37 -5.45 -11.04
CA GLN A 64 -1.20 -6.64 -11.18
C GLN A 64 -2.34 -6.46 -12.20
N GLU A 65 -3.09 -5.36 -12.11
CA GLU A 65 -4.20 -5.14 -13.05
C GLU A 65 -3.70 -4.69 -14.44
N TYR A 66 -2.54 -4.02 -14.52
CA TYR A 66 -1.87 -3.73 -15.80
C TYR A 66 -1.50 -5.02 -16.53
N LEU A 67 -0.79 -5.95 -15.86
CA LEU A 67 -0.44 -7.25 -16.43
C LEU A 67 -1.68 -8.06 -16.82
N ARG A 68 -2.75 -8.00 -16.00
CA ARG A 68 -4.01 -8.69 -16.31
C ARG A 68 -4.68 -8.14 -17.56
N GLN A 69 -4.64 -6.82 -17.77
CA GLN A 69 -5.18 -6.21 -18.97
C GLN A 69 -4.31 -6.50 -20.20
N ALA A 70 -2.99 -6.45 -20.07
CA ALA A 70 -2.06 -6.80 -21.15
C ALA A 70 -2.25 -8.25 -21.60
N LYS A 71 -2.42 -9.19 -20.66
CA LYS A 71 -2.70 -10.59 -20.99
C LYS A 71 -4.05 -10.75 -21.71
N LYS A 72 -5.11 -10.08 -21.24
CA LYS A 72 -6.42 -10.09 -21.91
C LYS A 72 -6.41 -9.48 -23.30
N GLN A 73 -5.52 -8.53 -23.58
CA GLN A 73 -5.34 -7.99 -24.92
C GLN A 73 -4.66 -9.03 -25.81
N ARG A 74 -3.57 -9.65 -25.33
CA ARG A 74 -2.88 -10.74 -26.04
C ARG A 74 -3.78 -11.93 -26.36
N ASP A 75 -4.59 -12.39 -25.41
CA ASP A 75 -5.49 -13.54 -25.60
C ASP A 75 -6.68 -13.23 -26.55
N LYS A 76 -6.95 -11.95 -26.86
CA LYS A 76 -7.97 -11.54 -27.84
C LYS A 76 -7.41 -11.36 -29.25
N GLU A 77 -6.09 -11.24 -29.37
CA GLU A 77 -5.38 -11.10 -30.64
C GLU A 77 -4.97 -12.47 -31.21
N LEU A 78 -5.09 -13.54 -30.42
CA LEU A 78 -4.97 -14.95 -30.81
C LEU A 78 -6.34 -15.56 -31.10
#